data_AF-A0A0J7XH23-F1
#
_entry.id   AF-A0A0J7XH23-F1
#
_cell.length_a   1.000
_cell.length_b   1.000
_cell.length_c   1.000
_cell.angle_alpha   90.00
_cell.angle_beta   90.00
_cell.angle_gamma   90.00
#
_symmetry.space_group_name_H-M   'P 1'
#
loop_
_entity.id
_entity.type
_entity.pdbx_description
1 polymer ?
#
loop_
_entity_poly.entity_id
_entity_poly.type
_entity_poly.pdbx_seq_one_letter_code
_entity_poly.pdbx_strand_id
1 'polypeptide(L)'
;MIENDDEAFADNCAERDQAKALREQARGGGLRFEVYLPGDMADWLLAQVERGHFVDPSEAVFAIVQNFIEMEPHRDLRDELLRRILDESVGRGLEDVKAGRVRPADEVFDELRRELAKPRREPARWQKIAR
;
A
#
# COMPACT_ATOMS: atom_id res chain seq x y z
N MET A 1 -0.02 -23.77 25.37
CA MET A 1 -0.26 -22.32 25.50
C MET A 1 0.47 -21.69 24.34
N ILE A 2 -0.26 -21.16 23.36
CA ILE A 2 0.37 -20.48 22.22
C ILE A 2 0.81 -19.13 22.77
N GLU A 3 2.12 -18.96 22.96
CA GLU A 3 2.72 -17.67 23.23
C GLU A 3 2.38 -16.78 22.03
N ASN A 4 1.67 -15.68 22.30
CA ASN A 4 1.44 -14.65 21.30
C ASN A 4 2.80 -14.04 20.98
N ASP A 5 3.43 -14.48 19.88
CA ASP A 5 4.50 -13.76 19.20
C ASP A 5 3.91 -12.48 18.59
N ASP A 6 3.53 -11.57 19.48
CA ASP A 6 3.18 -10.19 19.21
C ASP A 6 4.47 -9.33 19.26
N GLU A 7 5.59 -9.87 18.75
CA GLU A 7 6.75 -9.07 18.35
C GLU A 7 6.36 -8.27 17.11
N ALA A 8 5.58 -7.21 17.36
CA ALA A 8 5.27 -6.21 16.37
C ALA A 8 6.59 -5.62 15.87
N PHE A 9 6.89 -5.83 14.60
CA PHE A 9 8.08 -5.33 13.89
C PHE A 9 8.26 -3.79 13.94
N ALA A 10 7.34 -3.05 14.58
CA ALA A 10 7.39 -1.61 14.78
C ALA A 10 6.89 -1.25 16.19
N ASP A 11 7.60 -0.35 16.87
CA ASP A 11 7.18 0.28 18.14
C ASP A 11 6.03 1.28 17.88
N ASN A 12 4.85 0.75 17.53
CA ASN A 12 3.66 1.52 17.16
C ASN A 12 2.56 1.45 18.24
N CYS A 13 2.97 1.40 19.51
CA CYS A 13 2.06 1.29 20.65
C CYS A 13 1.01 2.41 20.66
N ALA A 14 1.43 3.64 20.36
CA ALA A 14 0.55 4.81 20.34
C ALA A 14 -0.55 4.69 19.28
N GLU A 15 -0.21 4.23 18.07
CA GLU A 15 -1.14 4.02 16.96
C GLU A 15 -2.13 2.88 17.27
N ARG A 16 -1.65 1.79 17.89
CA ARG A 16 -2.50 0.67 18.32
C ARG A 16 -3.51 1.13 19.37
N ASP A 17 -3.10 1.98 20.31
CA ASP A 17 -3.98 2.50 21.34
C ASP A 17 -4.97 3.53 20.79
N GLN A 18 -4.56 4.37 19.85
CA GLN A 18 -5.47 5.24 19.11
C GLN A 18 -6.53 4.42 18.34
N ALA A 19 -6.13 3.36 17.66
CA ALA A 19 -7.05 2.48 16.94
C ALA A 19 -8.07 1.80 17.88
N LYS A 20 -7.63 1.36 19.08
CA LYS A 20 -8.54 0.82 20.10
C LYS A 20 -9.53 1.89 20.58
N ALA A 21 -9.06 3.10 20.85
CA ALA A 21 -9.90 4.19 21.35
C ALA A 21 -10.98 4.63 20.34
N LEU A 22 -10.67 4.62 19.04
CA LEU A 22 -11.60 5.01 17.97
C LEU A 22 -12.59 3.90 17.57
N ARG A 23 -12.41 2.66 18.03
CA ARG A 23 -13.14 1.49 17.50
C ARG A 23 -14.66 1.56 17.66
N GLU A 24 -15.16 1.96 18.82
CA GLU A 24 -16.61 2.07 19.04
C GLU A 24 -17.24 3.21 18.21
N GLN A 25 -16.55 4.34 18.11
CA GLN A 25 -16.99 5.45 17.26
C GLN A 25 -17.04 5.04 15.78
N ALA A 26 -15.99 4.34 15.31
CA ALA A 26 -15.90 3.86 13.94
C ALA A 26 -17.00 2.84 13.60
N ARG A 27 -17.39 1.96 14.55
CA ARG A 27 -18.51 1.02 14.35
C ARG A 27 -19.85 1.73 14.17
N GLY A 28 -20.08 2.83 14.89
CA GLY A 28 -21.33 3.58 14.82
C GLY A 28 -21.43 4.53 13.63
N GLY A 29 -20.32 5.18 13.24
CA GLY A 29 -20.33 6.28 12.27
C GLY A 29 -19.36 6.14 11.10
N GLY A 30 -18.64 5.03 10.99
CA GLY A 30 -17.54 4.89 10.05
C GLY A 30 -16.29 5.66 10.49
N LEU A 31 -15.20 5.50 9.72
CA LEU A 31 -13.93 6.19 9.95
C LEU A 31 -13.60 7.07 8.75
N ARG A 32 -13.35 8.36 9.00
CA ARG A 32 -12.83 9.29 8.00
C ARG A 32 -11.36 9.58 8.29
N PHE A 33 -10.53 9.49 7.26
CA PHE A 33 -9.12 9.83 7.32
C PHE A 33 -8.65 10.33 5.96
N GLU A 34 -7.44 10.89 5.92
CA GLU A 34 -6.78 11.33 4.70
C GLU A 34 -5.57 10.43 4.43
N VAL A 35 -5.32 10.13 3.17
CA VAL A 35 -4.21 9.29 2.74
C VAL A 35 -3.46 9.96 1.60
N TYR A 36 -2.13 9.87 1.65
CA TYR A 36 -1.27 10.24 0.53
C TYR A 36 -0.90 8.98 -0.25
N LEU A 37 -1.14 9.01 -1.56
CA LEU A 37 -0.76 7.92 -2.47
C LEU A 37 0.54 8.29 -3.21
N PRO A 38 1.54 7.39 -3.23
CA PRO A 38 2.69 7.51 -4.13
C PRO A 38 2.28 7.60 -5.60
N GLY A 39 3.14 8.17 -6.43
CA GLY A 39 2.86 8.49 -7.84
C GLY A 39 2.23 7.35 -8.62
N ASP A 40 2.83 6.16 -8.61
CA ASP A 40 2.33 5.00 -9.36
C ASP A 40 0.95 4.53 -8.89
N MET A 41 0.68 4.61 -7.58
CA MET A 41 -0.62 4.26 -7.02
C MET A 41 -1.68 5.32 -7.38
N ALA A 42 -1.32 6.60 -7.30
CA ALA A 42 -2.19 7.69 -7.68
C ALA A 42 -2.54 7.65 -9.17
N ASP A 43 -1.55 7.42 -10.03
CA ASP A 43 -1.73 7.28 -11.48
C ASP A 43 -2.65 6.11 -11.83
N TRP A 44 -2.39 4.93 -11.24
CA TRP A 44 -3.24 3.78 -11.44
C TRP A 44 -4.69 4.05 -11.01
N LEU A 45 -4.88 4.69 -9.86
CA LEU A 45 -6.22 4.98 -9.32
C LEU A 45 -6.99 5.98 -10.20
N LEU A 46 -6.32 7.04 -10.66
CA LEU A 46 -6.91 8.01 -11.59
C LEU A 46 -7.31 7.34 -12.89
N ALA A 47 -6.49 6.43 -13.42
CA ALA A 47 -6.81 5.67 -14.62
C ALA A 47 -8.06 4.77 -14.47
N GLN A 48 -8.36 4.27 -13.26
CA GLN A 48 -9.61 3.53 -13.02
C GLN A 48 -10.83 4.44 -13.07
N VAL A 49 -10.70 5.66 -12.55
CA VAL A 49 -11.77 6.68 -12.61
C VAL A 49 -11.99 7.14 -14.05
N GLU A 50 -10.91 7.41 -14.80
CA GLU A 50 -10.99 7.80 -16.22
C GLU A 50 -11.67 6.75 -17.09
N ARG A 51 -11.45 5.46 -16.80
CA ARG A 51 -12.11 4.33 -17.49
C ARG A 51 -13.56 4.12 -17.05
N GLY A 52 -14.03 4.84 -16.04
CA GLY A 52 -15.38 4.71 -15.50
C GLY A 52 -15.59 3.46 -14.64
N HIS A 53 -14.52 2.82 -14.16
CA HIS A 53 -14.64 1.72 -13.20
C HIS A 53 -15.04 2.21 -11.81
N PHE A 54 -14.66 3.45 -11.48
CA PHE A 54 -15.09 4.14 -10.27
C PHE A 54 -15.49 5.58 -10.62
N VAL A 55 -16.42 6.13 -9.85
CA VAL A 55 -16.88 7.52 -9.94
C VAL A 55 -15.83 8.47 -9.37
N ASP A 56 -15.14 8.07 -8.29
CA ASP A 56 -14.09 8.86 -7.66
C ASP A 56 -13.07 7.97 -6.88
N PRO A 57 -11.94 8.55 -6.43
CA PRO A 57 -10.94 7.82 -5.64
C PRO A 57 -11.45 7.24 -4.31
N SER A 58 -12.46 7.85 -3.68
CA SER A 58 -13.01 7.36 -2.41
C SER A 58 -13.81 6.07 -2.60
N GLU A 59 -14.58 5.97 -3.69
CA GLU A 59 -15.27 4.73 -4.07
C GLU A 59 -14.26 3.60 -4.35
N ALA A 60 -13.18 3.91 -5.07
CA ALA A 60 -12.14 2.94 -5.36
C ALA A 60 -11.47 2.42 -4.07
N VAL A 61 -11.13 3.31 -3.12
CA VAL A 61 -10.57 2.92 -1.83
C VAL A 61 -11.55 2.05 -1.04
N PHE A 62 -12.84 2.41 -1.03
CA PHE A 62 -13.87 1.59 -0.39
C PHE A 62 -13.92 0.17 -0.98
N ALA A 63 -13.95 0.05 -2.31
CA ALA A 63 -13.96 -1.24 -2.99
C ALA A 63 -12.70 -2.08 -2.70
N ILE A 64 -11.53 -1.45 -2.66
CA ILE A 64 -10.25 -2.10 -2.35
C ILE A 64 -10.25 -2.62 -0.90
N VAL A 65 -10.71 -1.83 0.07
CA VAL A 65 -10.80 -2.25 1.47
C VAL A 65 -11.78 -3.42 1.63
N GLN A 66 -12.93 -3.35 0.95
CA GLN A 66 -13.92 -4.43 0.97
C GLN A 66 -13.33 -5.73 0.37
N ASN A 67 -12.64 -5.62 -0.77
CA ASN A 67 -11.97 -6.77 -1.37
C ASN A 67 -10.93 -7.39 -0.43
N PHE A 68 -10.18 -6.57 0.31
CA PHE A 68 -9.22 -7.07 1.28
C PHE A 68 -9.89 -7.87 2.41
N ILE A 69 -11.01 -7.37 2.95
CA ILE A 69 -11.80 -8.07 3.97
C ILE A 69 -12.31 -9.41 3.44
N GLU A 70 -12.85 -9.42 2.22
CA GLU A 70 -13.37 -10.64 1.57
C GLU A 70 -12.29 -11.68 1.33
N MET A 71 -11.05 -11.25 1.10
CA MET A 71 -9.90 -12.13 0.91
C MET A 71 -9.31 -12.71 2.21
N GLU A 72 -9.62 -12.15 3.39
CA GLU A 72 -9.10 -12.65 4.68
C GLU A 72 -9.36 -14.15 4.94
N PRO A 73 -10.57 -14.71 4.69
CA PRO A 73 -10.81 -16.14 4.85
C PRO A 73 -10.09 -17.00 3.81
N HIS A 74 -9.70 -16.43 2.66
CA HIS A 74 -9.09 -17.13 1.52
C HIS A 74 -7.56 -17.05 1.57
N ARG A 75 -6.97 -17.60 2.64
CA ARG A 75 -5.51 -17.57 2.85
C ARG A 75 -4.73 -18.28 1.74
N ASP A 76 -5.28 -19.36 1.21
CA ASP A 76 -4.71 -20.10 0.09
C ASP A 76 -4.53 -19.23 -1.16
N LEU A 77 -5.52 -18.40 -1.50
CA LEU A 77 -5.43 -17.47 -2.62
C LEU A 77 -4.41 -16.36 -2.38
N ARG A 78 -4.33 -15.84 -1.14
CA ARG A 78 -3.33 -14.84 -0.78
C ARG A 78 -1.91 -15.39 -0.85
N ASP A 79 -1.70 -16.61 -0.36
CA ASP A 79 -0.41 -17.28 -0.37
C ASP A 79 0.02 -17.62 -1.81
N GLU A 80 -0.92 -18.04 -2.66
CA GLU A 80 -0.66 -18.27 -4.08
C GLU A 80 -0.32 -16.98 -4.83
N LEU A 81 -1.03 -15.88 -4.57
CA LEU A 81 -0.69 -14.59 -5.17
C LEU A 81 0.70 -14.14 -4.74
N LEU A 82 1.03 -14.26 -3.44
CA LEU A 82 2.36 -13.93 -2.93
C LEU A 82 3.44 -14.80 -3.58
N ARG A 83 3.20 -16.11 -3.70
CA ARG A 83 4.12 -17.04 -4.37
C ARG A 83 4.42 -16.59 -5.80
N ARG A 84 3.41 -16.27 -6.59
CA ARG A 84 3.60 -15.80 -7.98
C ARG A 84 4.41 -14.52 -8.05
N ILE A 85 4.12 -13.55 -7.17
CA ILE A 85 4.87 -12.29 -7.11
C ILE A 85 6.34 -12.55 -6.78
N LEU A 86 6.61 -13.45 -5.83
CA LEU A 86 7.98 -13.82 -5.46
C LEU A 86 8.69 -14.55 -6.61
N ASP A 87 8.02 -15.51 -7.25
CA ASP A 87 8.58 -16.27 -8.37
C ASP A 87 8.94 -15.35 -9.55
N GLU A 88 8.06 -14.41 -9.90
CA GLU A 88 8.32 -13.39 -10.93
C GLU A 88 9.49 -12.47 -10.54
N SER A 89 9.53 -12.05 -9.27
CA SER A 89 10.59 -11.17 -8.76
C SER A 89 11.96 -11.86 -8.76
N VAL A 90 12.01 -13.11 -8.31
CA VAL A 90 13.22 -13.93 -8.32
C VAL A 90 13.67 -14.19 -9.76
N GLY A 91 12.75 -14.55 -10.66
CA GLY A 91 13.03 -14.73 -12.07
C GLY A 91 13.70 -13.50 -12.69
N ARG A 92 13.09 -12.32 -12.53
CA ARG A 92 13.65 -11.05 -13.01
C ARG A 92 15.01 -10.74 -12.40
N GLY A 93 15.17 -10.93 -11.09
CA GLY A 93 16.44 -10.70 -10.40
C GLY A 93 17.57 -11.60 -10.93
N LEU A 94 17.28 -12.88 -11.20
CA LEU A 94 18.25 -13.80 -11.78
C LEU A 94 18.62 -13.43 -13.22
N GLU A 95 17.67 -12.92 -14.01
CA GLU A 95 17.94 -12.39 -15.35
C GLU A 95 18.82 -11.14 -15.31
N ASP A 96 18.57 -10.22 -14.37
CA ASP A 96 19.39 -9.02 -14.17
C ASP A 96 20.82 -9.38 -13.76
N VAL A 97 21.00 -10.37 -12.88
CA VAL A 97 22.33 -10.91 -12.52
C VAL A 97 23.04 -11.48 -13.75
N LYS A 98 22.38 -12.34 -14.52
CA LYS A 98 22.96 -12.96 -15.72
C LYS A 98 23.36 -11.92 -16.77
N ALA A 99 22.57 -10.85 -16.89
CA ALA A 99 22.83 -9.76 -17.83
C ALA A 99 23.79 -8.69 -17.28
N GLY A 100 24.31 -8.85 -16.07
CA GLY A 100 25.21 -7.87 -15.44
C GLY A 100 24.55 -6.52 -15.12
N ARG A 101 23.22 -6.47 -14.96
CA ARG A 101 22.44 -5.27 -14.63
C ARG A 101 22.34 -4.98 -13.12
N VAL A 102 23.14 -5.65 -12.31
CA VAL A 102 23.21 -5.43 -10.86
C VAL A 102 24.07 -4.21 -10.53
N ARG A 103 23.74 -3.54 -9.43
CA ARG A 103 24.47 -2.38 -8.91
C ARG A 103 24.92 -2.63 -7.47
N PRO A 104 26.05 -2.05 -7.03
CA PRO A 104 26.44 -2.08 -5.62
C PRO A 104 25.34 -1.48 -4.74
N ALA A 105 25.01 -2.16 -3.64
CA ALA A 105 23.94 -1.75 -2.75
C ALA A 105 24.18 -0.34 -2.19
N ASP A 106 25.41 -0.04 -1.75
CA ASP A 106 25.76 1.26 -1.18
C ASP A 106 25.50 2.42 -2.16
N GLU A 107 25.81 2.25 -3.45
CA GLU A 107 25.54 3.25 -4.48
C GLU A 107 24.04 3.47 -4.69
N VAL A 108 23.25 2.39 -4.67
CA VAL A 108 21.78 2.47 -4.76
C VAL A 108 21.20 3.19 -3.54
N PHE A 109 21.63 2.84 -2.34
CA PHE A 109 21.15 3.47 -1.12
C PHE A 109 21.58 4.94 -1.02
N ASP A 110 22.79 5.29 -1.44
CA ASP A 110 23.24 6.69 -1.53
C ASP A 110 22.39 7.51 -2.50
N GLU A 111 22.09 6.95 -3.68
CA GLU A 111 21.19 7.57 -4.64
C GLU A 111 19.79 7.77 -4.05
N LEU A 112 19.20 6.72 -3.46
CA LEU A 112 17.88 6.80 -2.82
C LEU A 112 17.85 7.86 -1.72
N ARG A 113 18.87 7.92 -0.87
CA ARG A 113 18.98 8.97 0.17
C ARG A 113 19.02 10.38 -0.43
N ARG A 114 19.76 10.58 -1.53
CA ARG A 114 19.80 11.87 -2.25
C ARG A 114 18.44 12.22 -2.84
N GLU A 115 17.76 11.27 -3.48
CA GLU A 115 16.43 11.49 -4.04
C GLU A 115 15.39 11.81 -2.96
N LEU A 116 15.41 11.09 -1.83
CA LEU A 116 14.52 11.32 -0.70
C LEU A 116 14.75 12.66 0.00
N ALA A 117 15.97 13.21 -0.08
CA ALA A 117 16.30 14.54 0.45
C ALA A 117 15.81 15.69 -0.45
N LYS A 118 15.46 15.43 -1.72
CA LYS A 118 14.94 16.47 -2.62
C LYS A 118 13.55 16.92 -2.15
N PRO A 119 13.20 18.21 -2.37
CA PRO A 119 11.85 18.69 -2.09
C PRO A 119 10.82 17.87 -2.87
N ARG A 120 9.78 17.41 -2.17
CA ARG A 120 8.65 16.75 -2.83
C ARG A 120 7.88 17.77 -3.66
N ARG A 121 7.45 17.34 -4.85
CA ARG A 121 6.51 18.13 -5.66
C ARG A 121 5.17 18.21 -4.93
N GLU A 122 4.41 19.25 -5.24
CA GLU A 122 3.07 19.40 -4.67
C GLU A 122 2.19 18.21 -5.06
N PRO A 123 1.51 17.58 -4.09
CA PRO A 123 0.62 16.46 -4.38
C PRO A 123 -0.65 16.95 -5.09
N ALA A 124 -1.14 16.17 -6.05
CA ALA A 124 -2.46 16.40 -6.62
C ALA A 124 -3.55 16.25 -5.54
N ARG A 125 -4.60 17.08 -5.61
CA ARG A 125 -5.73 17.05 -4.68
C ARG A 125 -7.02 16.83 -5.42
N TRP A 126 -7.74 15.76 -5.06
CA TRP A 126 -9.07 15.51 -5.59
C TRP A 126 -10.09 16.45 -4.94
N GLN A 127 -10.91 17.13 -5.75
CA GLN A 127 -12.01 17.97 -5.28
C GLN A 127 -13.34 17.34 -5.70
N LYS A 128 -14.31 17.27 -4.77
CA LYS A 128 -15.65 16.78 -5.10
C LYS A 128 -16.30 17.73 -6.10
N ILE A 129 -16.74 17.18 -7.24
CA ILE A 129 -17.52 17.92 -8.22
C ILE A 129 -18.95 18.02 -7.68
N ALA A 130 -19.41 19.24 -7.40
CA ALA A 130 -20.84 19.48 -7.17
C ALA A 130 -21.56 19.30 -8.51
N ARG A 131 -22.50 18.36 -8.57
CA ARG A 131 -23.41 18.17 -9.70
C ARG A 131 -24.79 18.67 -9.31
#